data_AF-A0A5C5ZH26-F1
#
_entry.id   AF-A0A5C5ZH26-F1
#
_cell.length_a   1.000
_cell.length_b   1.000
_cell.length_c   1.000
_cell.angle_alpha   90.00
_cell.angle_beta   90.00
_cell.angle_gamma   90.00
#
_symmetry.space_group_name_H-M   'P 1'
#
loop_
_entity.id
_entity.type
_entity.pdbx_description
1 polymer ?
#
loop_
_entity_poly.entity_id
_entity_poly.type
_entity_poly.pdbx_seq_one_letter_code
_entity_poly.pdbx_strand_id
1 'polypeptide(L)'
;MNKLLRKSGLPVGLLMSLGAIVAGTRCSAAPSLMLNIDNFDEVIVQVVLDAPGAIGVEVTVQAADGLSLLSATIADTVAFDTPNPGDNPFLPGSPIGGDSTGLWTDLENGQVFASFGGPGTAAGVYDLLTLNVLYAGSGGVDVAGYVAQNGTLGPLLSDFRYIIFDIVGDVNDDGLLNTLDIDPFVLALTDPLAYDAIYPGIRVERADVNFDLQVNTLDIDPFVALLTGGASAARAPEPASLLIAAGSLAVGSVPRPRRRKLLASSTLRKLHL
;
A
#
# COMPACT_ATOMS: atom_id res chain seq x y z
N MET A 1 -76.08 -10.33 57.61
CA MET A 1 -77.39 -9.61 57.52
C MET A 1 -77.22 -8.43 56.58
N ASN A 2 -77.93 -8.46 55.44
CA ASN A 2 -78.47 -7.33 54.63
C ASN A 2 -77.51 -6.21 54.17
N LYS A 3 -77.42 -5.80 52.90
CA LYS A 3 -78.39 -5.84 51.79
C LYS A 3 -77.67 -5.68 50.43
N LEU A 4 -78.34 -6.24 49.44
CA LEU A 4 -78.08 -6.33 48.00
C LEU A 4 -78.74 -5.15 47.25
N LEU A 5 -78.30 -4.89 45.99
CA LEU A 5 -78.98 -4.23 44.83
C LEU A 5 -78.65 -2.73 44.57
N ARG A 6 -77.89 -2.38 43.50
CA ARG A 6 -78.13 -2.36 42.02
C ARG A 6 -78.62 -1.00 41.53
N LYS A 7 -77.87 -0.27 40.69
CA LYS A 7 -77.97 -0.08 39.21
C LYS A 7 -77.16 1.22 38.92
N SER A 8 -76.54 1.54 37.79
CA SER A 8 -76.68 1.19 36.36
C SER A 8 -75.62 1.95 35.56
N GLY A 9 -75.08 1.36 34.48
CA GLY A 9 -74.44 2.11 33.40
C GLY A 9 -73.03 1.63 32.99
N LEU A 10 -72.95 0.66 32.09
CA LEU A 10 -71.89 0.56 31.07
C LEU A 10 -72.43 1.25 29.80
N PRO A 11 -71.63 1.75 28.84
CA PRO A 11 -70.36 1.16 28.38
C PRO A 11 -69.29 2.17 27.90
N VAL A 12 -68.30 1.65 27.16
CA VAL A 12 -67.32 2.32 26.28
C VAL A 12 -65.92 2.48 26.88
N GLY A 13 -65.03 1.60 26.44
CA GLY A 13 -63.59 1.67 26.72
C GLY A 13 -62.81 0.50 26.13
N LEU A 14 -63.22 -0.04 24.97
CA LEU A 14 -62.32 -0.84 24.13
C LEU A 14 -61.32 0.14 23.50
N LEU A 15 -60.14 0.29 24.08
CA LEU A 15 -58.99 0.80 23.35
C LEU A 15 -58.00 -0.34 23.16
N MET A 16 -58.16 -1.03 22.03
CA MET A 16 -57.04 -1.61 21.30
C MET A 16 -56.09 -0.45 20.99
N SER A 17 -55.01 -0.28 21.74
CA SER A 17 -53.87 0.49 21.24
C SER A 17 -52.93 -0.46 20.52
N LEU A 18 -53.17 -0.55 19.22
CA LEU A 18 -52.23 -0.96 18.21
C LEU A 18 -50.97 -0.09 18.34
N GLY A 19 -50.01 -0.53 19.16
CA GLY A 19 -48.68 0.05 19.23
C GLY A 19 -47.85 -0.56 18.12
N ALA A 20 -47.73 0.16 17.02
CA ALA A 20 -46.94 -0.22 15.85
C ALA A 20 -45.59 -0.81 16.28
N ILE A 21 -45.29 -2.02 15.80
CA ILE A 21 -43.91 -2.42 15.59
C ILE A 21 -43.38 -1.40 14.61
N VAL A 22 -42.68 -0.38 15.13
CA VAL A 22 -41.74 0.37 14.33
C VAL A 22 -40.68 -0.64 13.98
N ALA A 23 -40.85 -1.31 12.84
CA ALA A 23 -39.74 -1.84 12.11
C ALA A 23 -38.86 -0.62 11.87
N GLY A 24 -37.87 -0.44 12.73
CA GLY A 24 -36.80 0.51 12.46
C GLY A 24 -36.32 0.12 11.08
N THR A 25 -36.59 0.98 10.10
CA THR A 25 -35.87 0.97 8.85
C THR A 25 -34.43 1.01 9.27
N ARG A 26 -33.78 -0.16 9.27
CA ARG A 26 -32.34 -0.22 9.31
C ARG A 26 -31.94 0.67 8.15
N CYS A 27 -31.28 1.78 8.43
CA CYS A 27 -30.39 2.33 7.45
C CYS A 27 -29.33 1.24 7.26
N SER A 28 -29.64 0.22 6.46
CA SER A 28 -28.70 -0.82 6.07
C SER A 28 -27.71 -0.06 5.22
N ALA A 29 -26.52 0.15 5.74
CA ALA A 29 -25.44 0.66 4.91
C ALA A 29 -25.25 -0.38 3.81
N ALA A 30 -25.42 -0.04 2.53
CA ALA A 30 -25.18 -1.05 1.49
C ALA A 30 -23.72 -1.53 1.57
N PRO A 31 -23.41 -2.78 1.18
CA PRO A 31 -22.02 -3.19 1.05
C PRO A 31 -21.28 -2.22 0.12
N SER A 32 -20.02 -1.95 0.44
CA SER A 32 -19.19 -1.01 -0.32
C SER A 32 -17.81 -1.58 -0.64
N LEU A 33 -17.18 -0.99 -1.65
CA LEU A 33 -15.82 -1.28 -2.07
C LEU A 33 -14.93 -0.13 -1.61
N MET A 34 -13.70 -0.44 -1.17
CA MET A 34 -12.74 0.57 -0.72
C MET A 34 -11.32 0.18 -1.10
N LEU A 35 -10.51 1.16 -1.44
CA LEU A 35 -9.07 1.01 -1.66
C LEU A 35 -8.27 1.58 -0.48
N ASN A 36 -7.37 0.76 0.05
CA ASN A 36 -6.37 1.18 1.02
C ASN A 36 -4.97 1.08 0.41
N ILE A 37 -4.11 2.07 0.66
CA ILE A 37 -2.70 2.03 0.24
C ILE A 37 -1.88 1.92 1.51
N ASP A 38 -1.11 0.85 1.64
CA ASP A 38 -0.12 0.71 2.71
C ASP A 38 1.28 0.89 2.13
N ASN A 39 2.08 1.73 2.78
CA ASN A 39 3.51 1.93 2.50
C ASN A 39 3.95 2.10 1.04
N PHE A 40 3.03 2.54 0.17
CA PHE A 40 3.32 3.01 -1.19
C PHE A 40 3.77 1.93 -2.20
N ASP A 41 3.93 0.69 -1.77
CA ASP A 41 4.23 -0.49 -2.58
C ASP A 41 3.11 -1.54 -2.56
N GLU A 42 2.06 -1.31 -1.75
CA GLU A 42 0.93 -2.20 -1.59
C GLU A 42 -0.41 -1.47 -1.72
N VAL A 43 -1.33 -2.04 -2.51
CA VAL A 43 -2.74 -1.64 -2.59
C VAL A 43 -3.60 -2.79 -2.10
N ILE A 44 -4.48 -2.52 -1.15
CA ILE A 44 -5.44 -3.47 -0.61
C ILE A 44 -6.83 -3.09 -1.10
N VAL A 45 -7.49 -4.05 -1.78
CA VAL A 45 -8.90 -3.93 -2.14
C VAL A 45 -9.73 -4.51 -1.00
N GLN A 46 -10.63 -3.70 -0.44
CA GLN A 46 -11.44 -4.06 0.71
C GLN A 46 -12.92 -4.07 0.37
N VAL A 47 -13.65 -5.02 0.95
CA VAL A 47 -15.10 -5.09 0.92
C VAL A 47 -15.63 -4.77 2.31
N VAL A 48 -16.58 -3.85 2.38
CA VAL A 48 -17.26 -3.49 3.63
C VAL A 48 -18.64 -4.12 3.64
N LEU A 49 -18.95 -4.87 4.68
CA LEU A 49 -20.24 -5.51 4.92
C LEU A 49 -20.95 -4.83 6.10
N ASP A 50 -22.26 -4.66 5.99
CA ASP A 50 -23.10 -4.02 7.01
C ASP A 50 -23.82 -4.99 7.95
N ALA A 51 -23.74 -6.29 7.65
CA ALA A 51 -24.46 -7.34 8.34
C ALA A 51 -23.69 -8.68 8.23
N PRO A 52 -23.85 -9.58 9.21
CA PRO A 52 -23.37 -10.96 9.07
C PRO A 52 -24.10 -11.67 7.94
N GLY A 53 -23.40 -12.55 7.23
CA GLY A 53 -23.99 -13.32 6.13
C GLY A 53 -23.01 -13.78 5.07
N ALA A 54 -23.38 -14.82 4.34
CA ALA A 54 -22.60 -15.29 3.19
C ALA A 54 -22.36 -14.16 2.19
N ILE A 55 -21.14 -14.12 1.65
CA ILE A 55 -20.70 -13.13 0.67
C ILE A 55 -20.43 -13.79 -0.68
N GLY A 56 -20.67 -13.01 -1.73
CA GLY A 56 -20.14 -13.23 -3.06
C GLY A 56 -19.58 -11.92 -3.58
N VAL A 57 -18.45 -11.94 -4.24
CA VAL A 57 -17.82 -10.75 -4.82
C VAL A 57 -17.31 -11.10 -6.20
N GLU A 58 -17.45 -10.14 -7.10
CA GLU A 58 -16.84 -10.14 -8.42
C GLU A 58 -16.26 -8.76 -8.66
N VAL A 59 -14.94 -8.64 -8.76
CA VAL A 59 -14.24 -7.36 -8.92
C VAL A 59 -13.20 -7.44 -10.02
N THR A 60 -13.06 -6.32 -10.71
CA THR A 60 -11.96 -6.02 -11.63
C THR A 60 -11.07 -4.96 -11.01
N VAL A 61 -9.78 -5.07 -11.27
CA VAL A 61 -8.79 -4.03 -11.03
C VAL A 61 -8.12 -3.70 -12.35
N GLN A 62 -7.98 -2.42 -12.66
CA GLN A 62 -7.20 -1.91 -13.78
C GLN A 62 -6.21 -0.86 -13.26
N ALA A 63 -4.92 -1.17 -13.37
CA ALA A 63 -3.85 -0.19 -13.16
C ALA A 63 -3.64 0.66 -14.43
N ALA A 64 -3.26 1.92 -14.24
CA ALA A 64 -3.05 2.89 -15.32
C ALA A 64 -1.95 3.91 -14.99
N ASP A 65 -1.56 4.67 -16.01
CA ASP A 65 -0.79 5.92 -15.91
C ASP A 65 0.53 5.85 -15.13
N GLY A 66 1.26 4.73 -15.19
CA GLY A 66 2.58 4.56 -14.57
C GLY A 66 2.61 3.67 -13.32
N LEU A 67 1.44 3.18 -12.87
CA LEU A 67 1.34 2.14 -11.85
C LEU A 67 1.39 0.75 -12.52
N SER A 68 2.36 -0.07 -12.10
CA SER A 68 2.53 -1.44 -12.58
C SER A 68 2.13 -2.43 -11.50
N LEU A 69 1.35 -3.45 -11.85
CA LEU A 69 1.03 -4.54 -10.91
C LEU A 69 2.16 -5.56 -10.92
N LEU A 70 2.70 -5.87 -9.73
CA LEU A 70 3.74 -6.89 -9.56
C LEU A 70 3.15 -8.25 -9.16
N SER A 71 2.07 -8.24 -8.37
CA SER A 71 1.31 -9.44 -8.02
C SER A 71 -0.06 -9.08 -7.49
N ALA A 72 -0.99 -10.04 -7.52
CA ALA A 72 -2.26 -9.99 -6.82
C ALA A 72 -2.50 -11.30 -6.07
N THR A 73 -2.98 -11.22 -4.82
CA THR A 73 -3.31 -12.38 -3.99
C THR A 73 -4.57 -12.14 -3.18
N ILE A 74 -5.32 -13.20 -2.88
CA ILE A 74 -6.46 -13.11 -1.94
C ILE A 74 -5.94 -12.93 -0.52
N ALA A 75 -6.35 -11.85 0.13
CA ALA A 75 -5.85 -11.45 1.44
C ALA A 75 -6.53 -12.24 2.57
N ASP A 76 -7.85 -12.10 2.72
CA ASP A 76 -8.63 -12.88 3.68
C ASP A 76 -9.17 -14.17 3.05
N THR A 77 -8.33 -15.21 3.04
CA THR A 77 -8.69 -16.55 2.55
C THR A 77 -9.75 -17.27 3.41
N VAL A 78 -10.14 -16.71 4.56
CA VAL A 78 -11.23 -17.25 5.41
C VAL A 78 -12.56 -16.61 5.04
N ALA A 79 -12.57 -15.31 4.76
CA ALA A 79 -13.77 -14.61 4.29
C ALA A 79 -14.09 -14.93 2.82
N PHE A 80 -13.06 -15.09 1.98
CA PHE A 80 -13.15 -15.37 0.54
C PHE A 80 -12.53 -16.73 0.22
N ASP A 81 -13.14 -17.79 0.74
CA ASP A 81 -12.60 -19.15 0.71
C ASP A 81 -13.04 -19.97 -0.51
N THR A 82 -14.05 -19.50 -1.23
CA THR A 82 -14.71 -20.26 -2.30
C THR A 82 -14.55 -19.55 -3.64
N PRO A 83 -13.62 -19.97 -4.51
CA PRO A 83 -13.53 -19.47 -5.87
C PRO A 83 -14.84 -19.73 -6.63
N ASN A 84 -15.39 -18.69 -7.25
CA ASN A 84 -16.65 -18.78 -7.99
C ASN A 84 -16.42 -18.49 -9.48
N PRO A 85 -17.22 -19.07 -10.38
CA PRO A 85 -17.29 -18.61 -11.76
C PRO A 85 -17.72 -17.15 -11.79
N GLY A 86 -17.04 -16.34 -12.61
CA GLY A 86 -17.38 -14.94 -12.82
C GLY A 86 -17.26 -14.55 -14.29
N ASP A 87 -17.83 -13.39 -14.64
CA ASP A 87 -17.78 -12.82 -16.00
C ASP A 87 -16.64 -11.80 -16.06
N ASN A 88 -15.46 -12.24 -16.51
CA ASN A 88 -14.26 -11.44 -16.55
C ASN A 88 -14.25 -10.54 -17.80
N PRO A 89 -14.45 -9.21 -17.68
CA PRO A 89 -14.57 -8.33 -18.83
C PRO A 89 -13.28 -8.16 -19.63
N PHE A 90 -12.14 -8.65 -19.12
CA PHE A 90 -10.86 -8.65 -19.84
C PHE A 90 -10.72 -9.83 -20.81
N LEU A 91 -11.56 -10.87 -20.67
CA LEU A 91 -11.53 -12.04 -21.53
C LEU A 91 -12.66 -11.98 -22.58
N PRO A 92 -12.41 -12.40 -23.83
CA PRO A 92 -13.47 -12.57 -24.81
C PRO A 92 -14.34 -13.78 -24.42
N GLY A 93 -15.63 -13.57 -24.13
CA GLY A 93 -16.50 -14.63 -23.61
C GLY A 93 -17.99 -14.31 -23.73
N SER A 94 -18.83 -15.29 -23.36
CA SER A 94 -20.28 -15.10 -23.26
C SER A 94 -20.59 -14.23 -22.03
N PRO A 95 -21.48 -13.21 -22.12
CA PRO A 95 -21.78 -12.25 -21.03
C PRO A 95 -22.62 -12.85 -19.88
N ILE A 96 -22.59 -14.17 -19.72
CA ILE A 96 -23.31 -14.89 -18.67
C ILE A 96 -22.32 -15.87 -18.04
N GLY A 97 -21.55 -15.36 -17.07
CA GLY A 97 -20.83 -16.07 -16.01
C GLY A 97 -19.97 -17.27 -16.42
N GLY A 98 -18.66 -17.18 -16.16
CA GLY A 98 -17.80 -18.36 -16.07
C GLY A 98 -16.74 -18.48 -17.15
N ASP A 99 -16.31 -17.38 -17.75
CA ASP A 99 -15.07 -17.36 -18.54
C ASP A 99 -13.82 -17.30 -17.65
N SER A 100 -13.97 -16.95 -16.37
CA SER A 100 -12.96 -17.06 -15.32
C SER A 100 -13.53 -17.67 -14.04
N THR A 101 -12.67 -18.18 -13.17
CA THR A 101 -13.05 -18.70 -11.85
C THR A 101 -11.98 -18.32 -10.82
N GLY A 102 -12.40 -17.74 -9.69
CA GLY A 102 -11.46 -17.31 -8.67
C GLY A 102 -10.66 -16.09 -9.10
N LEU A 103 -9.35 -16.13 -8.86
CA LEU A 103 -8.42 -15.05 -9.17
C LEU A 103 -7.78 -15.28 -10.54
N TRP A 104 -7.88 -14.28 -11.41
CA TRP A 104 -7.20 -14.19 -12.69
C TRP A 104 -6.39 -12.90 -12.76
N THR A 105 -5.23 -12.96 -13.40
CA THR A 105 -4.30 -11.83 -13.50
C THR A 105 -3.68 -11.75 -14.89
N ASP A 106 -3.60 -10.54 -15.43
CA ASP A 106 -2.71 -10.16 -16.52
C ASP A 106 -1.94 -8.90 -16.08
N LEU A 107 -0.85 -9.16 -15.37
CA LEU A 107 -0.05 -8.13 -14.71
C LEU A 107 0.67 -7.21 -15.71
N GLU A 108 1.00 -7.73 -16.91
CA GLU A 108 1.64 -6.95 -17.98
C GLU A 108 0.70 -5.86 -18.50
N ASN A 109 -0.60 -6.15 -18.58
CA ASN A 109 -1.64 -5.19 -18.94
C ASN A 109 -2.29 -4.50 -17.74
N GLY A 110 -1.77 -4.72 -16.53
CA GLY A 110 -2.27 -4.10 -15.30
C GLY A 110 -3.68 -4.56 -14.90
N GLN A 111 -4.08 -5.77 -15.26
CA GLN A 111 -5.44 -6.28 -15.10
C GLN A 111 -5.51 -7.39 -14.06
N VAL A 112 -6.51 -7.31 -13.18
CA VAL A 112 -6.85 -8.38 -12.24
C VAL A 112 -8.35 -8.57 -12.21
N PHE A 113 -8.81 -9.80 -12.16
CA PHE A 113 -10.19 -10.16 -11.93
C PHE A 113 -10.27 -11.15 -10.77
N ALA A 114 -11.18 -10.94 -9.82
CA ALA A 114 -11.41 -11.86 -8.71
C ALA A 114 -12.90 -12.12 -8.53
N SER A 115 -13.30 -13.39 -8.55
CA SER A 115 -14.64 -13.85 -8.21
C SER A 115 -14.61 -14.91 -7.12
N PHE A 116 -15.10 -14.54 -5.93
CA PHE A 116 -15.05 -15.38 -4.74
C PHE A 116 -16.35 -15.29 -3.96
N GLY A 117 -16.61 -16.29 -3.13
CA GLY A 117 -17.57 -16.21 -2.06
C GLY A 117 -16.98 -16.74 -0.78
N GLY A 118 -17.80 -16.68 0.26
CA GLY A 118 -17.45 -17.29 1.53
C GLY A 118 -18.44 -16.93 2.63
N PRO A 119 -18.11 -17.26 3.89
CA PRO A 119 -19.09 -17.28 4.96
C PRO A 119 -19.50 -15.89 5.47
N GLY A 120 -18.69 -14.84 5.24
CA GLY A 120 -18.97 -13.45 5.63
C GLY A 120 -19.54 -13.32 7.06
N THR A 121 -18.80 -13.82 8.04
CA THR A 121 -19.35 -14.19 9.35
C THR A 121 -19.81 -13.01 10.22
N ALA A 122 -19.45 -11.76 9.88
CA ALA A 122 -19.84 -10.55 10.60
C ALA A 122 -19.96 -9.33 9.68
N ALA A 123 -20.57 -8.26 10.19
CA ALA A 123 -20.40 -6.93 9.60
C ALA A 123 -18.96 -6.45 9.87
N GLY A 124 -18.33 -5.79 8.90
CA GLY A 124 -16.95 -5.36 9.02
C GLY A 124 -16.28 -5.06 7.69
N VAL A 125 -14.99 -4.73 7.76
CA VAL A 125 -14.12 -4.54 6.60
C VAL A 125 -13.31 -5.82 6.42
N TYR A 126 -13.30 -6.33 5.19
CA TYR A 126 -12.59 -7.55 4.81
C TYR A 126 -11.63 -7.24 3.67
N ASP A 127 -10.38 -7.67 3.81
CA ASP A 127 -9.38 -7.53 2.77
C ASP A 127 -9.59 -8.61 1.71
N LEU A 128 -9.98 -8.20 0.50
CA LEU A 128 -10.23 -9.11 -0.61
C LEU A 128 -8.94 -9.40 -1.36
N LEU A 129 -8.27 -8.37 -1.88
CA LEU A 129 -7.02 -8.48 -2.62
C LEU A 129 -5.90 -7.70 -1.95
N THR A 130 -4.73 -8.29 -1.92
CA THR A 130 -3.45 -7.59 -1.77
C THR A 130 -2.78 -7.50 -3.13
N LEU A 131 -2.45 -6.29 -3.56
CA LEU A 131 -1.76 -6.01 -4.81
C LEU A 131 -0.39 -5.41 -4.47
N ASN A 132 0.68 -6.11 -4.83
CA ASN A 132 2.00 -5.50 -4.82
C ASN A 132 2.15 -4.67 -6.09
N VAL A 133 2.58 -3.43 -5.95
CA VAL A 133 2.67 -2.47 -7.05
C VAL A 133 4.06 -1.89 -7.16
N LEU A 134 4.47 -1.59 -8.38
CA LEU A 134 5.61 -0.74 -8.67
C LEU A 134 5.09 0.57 -9.22
N TYR A 135 5.64 1.65 -8.71
CA TYR A 135 5.22 2.99 -9.04
C TYR A 135 6.36 3.79 -9.68
N ALA A 136 6.08 4.51 -10.76
CA ALA A 136 7.09 5.19 -11.58
C ALA A 136 7.06 6.74 -11.51
N GLY A 137 6.27 7.35 -10.62
CA GLY A 137 6.18 8.81 -10.46
C GLY A 137 4.74 9.35 -10.49
N SER A 138 3.89 8.79 -11.35
CA SER A 138 2.42 8.95 -11.42
C SER A 138 1.76 7.57 -11.58
N GLY A 139 0.48 7.42 -11.23
CA GLY A 139 -0.28 6.22 -11.58
C GLY A 139 -1.58 6.00 -10.81
N GLY A 140 -2.52 5.28 -11.42
CA GLY A 140 -3.84 5.04 -10.85
C GLY A 140 -4.18 3.57 -10.76
N VAL A 141 -5.11 3.27 -9.87
CA VAL A 141 -5.78 1.98 -9.79
C VAL A 141 -7.29 2.21 -9.73
N ASP A 142 -8.00 1.64 -10.68
CA ASP A 142 -9.46 1.61 -10.73
C ASP A 142 -9.95 0.23 -10.31
N VAL A 143 -10.93 0.18 -9.41
CA VAL A 143 -11.56 -1.05 -8.97
C VAL A 143 -13.06 -0.92 -9.10
N ALA A 144 -13.68 -1.87 -9.79
CA ALA A 144 -15.11 -1.92 -9.98
C ALA A 144 -15.63 -3.36 -9.83
N GLY A 145 -16.87 -3.52 -9.40
CA GLY A 145 -17.42 -4.86 -9.23
C GLY A 145 -18.75 -4.91 -8.50
N TYR A 146 -19.22 -6.13 -8.28
CA TYR A 146 -20.43 -6.41 -7.52
C TYR A 146 -20.11 -7.11 -6.21
N VAL A 147 -20.86 -6.77 -5.17
CA VAL A 147 -20.87 -7.51 -3.90
C VAL A 147 -22.28 -8.00 -3.64
N ALA A 148 -22.41 -9.30 -3.47
CA ALA A 148 -23.62 -9.95 -2.99
C ALA A 148 -23.47 -10.30 -1.51
N GLN A 149 -24.53 -10.06 -0.74
CA GLN A 149 -24.56 -10.35 0.69
C GLN A 149 -25.88 -11.03 1.03
N ASN A 150 -25.82 -12.16 1.72
CA ASN A 150 -26.99 -12.99 2.01
C ASN A 150 -27.83 -13.32 0.76
N GLY A 151 -27.15 -13.59 -0.36
CA GLY A 151 -27.80 -13.93 -1.64
C GLY A 151 -28.48 -12.76 -2.35
N THR A 152 -28.34 -11.53 -1.85
CA THR A 152 -28.82 -10.32 -2.52
C THR A 152 -27.65 -9.63 -3.20
N LEU A 153 -27.73 -9.48 -4.53
CA LEU A 153 -26.73 -8.75 -5.31
C LEU A 153 -26.85 -7.23 -5.06
N GLY A 154 -25.74 -6.60 -4.70
CA GLY A 154 -25.64 -5.16 -4.59
C GLY A 154 -25.55 -4.45 -5.94
N PRO A 155 -25.62 -3.10 -5.97
CA PRO A 155 -25.31 -2.33 -7.17
C PRO A 155 -23.85 -2.54 -7.60
N LEU A 156 -23.51 -2.14 -8.84
CA LEU A 156 -22.11 -2.01 -9.24
C LEU A 156 -21.44 -0.96 -8.34
N LEU A 157 -20.38 -1.38 -7.67
CA LEU A 157 -19.54 -0.56 -6.82
C LEU A 157 -18.28 -0.20 -7.60
N SER A 158 -17.77 1.01 -7.40
CA SER A 158 -16.51 1.46 -7.97
C SER A 158 -15.77 2.31 -6.95
N ASP A 159 -14.47 2.09 -6.84
CA ASP A 159 -13.57 2.97 -6.12
C ASP A 159 -12.31 3.16 -6.96
N PHE A 160 -11.81 4.39 -6.97
CA PHE A 160 -10.67 4.78 -7.77
C PHE A 160 -9.65 5.49 -6.89
N ARG A 161 -8.39 5.09 -7.03
CA ARG A 161 -7.29 5.72 -6.33
C ARG A 161 -6.20 6.11 -7.30
N TYR A 162 -6.01 7.42 -7.44
CA TYR A 162 -4.83 7.97 -8.10
C TYR A 162 -3.73 8.18 -7.07
N ILE A 163 -2.55 7.65 -7.36
CA ILE A 163 -1.33 7.82 -6.60
C ILE A 163 -0.45 8.80 -7.39
N ILE A 164 -0.04 9.87 -6.72
CA ILE A 164 0.98 10.79 -7.20
C ILE A 164 2.06 10.77 -6.12
N PHE A 165 3.30 10.43 -6.50
CA PHE A 165 4.44 10.71 -5.66
C PHE A 165 5.10 11.90 -6.29
N ASP A 166 5.07 12.97 -5.53
CA ASP A 166 6.06 14.00 -5.55
C ASP A 166 7.45 13.34 -5.67
N ILE A 167 8.02 13.32 -6.88
CA ILE A 167 9.38 12.83 -7.08
C ILE A 167 10.26 13.80 -6.28
N VAL A 168 11.07 13.27 -5.37
CA VAL A 168 11.99 14.09 -4.59
C VAL A 168 12.96 14.79 -5.55
N GLY A 169 12.99 16.11 -5.52
CA GLY A 169 13.69 16.96 -6.48
C GLY A 169 12.86 17.39 -7.71
N ASP A 170 11.72 16.78 -8.00
CA ASP A 170 10.79 17.27 -9.04
C ASP A 170 9.97 18.44 -8.47
N VAL A 171 10.52 19.63 -8.66
CA VAL A 171 10.05 20.88 -8.08
C VAL A 171 9.20 21.69 -9.07
N ASN A 172 8.95 21.16 -10.27
CA ASN A 172 7.99 21.75 -11.21
C ASN A 172 6.73 20.88 -11.41
N ASP A 173 6.70 19.68 -10.81
CA ASP A 173 5.59 18.71 -10.84
C ASP A 173 5.22 18.24 -12.24
N ASP A 174 6.22 18.15 -13.14
CA ASP A 174 6.03 17.62 -14.49
C ASP A 174 6.14 16.08 -14.57
N GLY A 175 6.44 15.44 -13.44
CA GLY A 175 6.54 14.00 -13.28
C GLY A 175 7.90 13.44 -13.67
N LEU A 176 8.91 14.29 -13.91
CA LEU A 176 10.24 13.90 -14.33
C LEU A 176 11.30 14.74 -13.63
N LEU A 177 12.13 14.14 -12.75
CA LEU A 177 13.33 14.81 -12.28
C LEU A 177 14.36 14.96 -13.42
N ASN A 178 14.53 16.17 -13.95
CA ASN A 178 15.38 16.47 -15.08
C ASN A 178 15.92 17.92 -15.05
N THR A 179 16.59 18.36 -16.12
CA THR A 179 17.17 19.72 -16.18
C THR A 179 16.15 20.85 -16.03
N LEU A 180 14.86 20.59 -16.28
CA LEU A 180 13.76 21.54 -16.09
C LEU A 180 13.44 21.82 -14.62
N ASP A 181 13.97 21.02 -13.69
CA ASP A 181 13.86 21.24 -12.24
C ASP A 181 14.89 22.21 -11.69
N ILE A 182 15.97 22.50 -12.44
CA ILE A 182 17.09 23.30 -11.95
C ILE A 182 16.64 24.73 -11.61
N ASP A 183 15.94 25.40 -12.52
CA ASP A 183 15.49 26.78 -12.32
C ASP A 183 14.46 26.87 -11.16
N PRO A 184 13.40 26.03 -11.10
CA PRO A 184 12.52 25.99 -9.94
C PRO A 184 13.22 25.62 -8.63
N PHE A 185 14.23 24.75 -8.66
CA PHE A 185 14.99 24.35 -7.46
C PHE A 185 15.81 25.54 -6.91
N VAL A 186 16.47 26.28 -7.80
CA VAL A 186 17.16 27.52 -7.44
C VAL A 186 16.17 28.56 -6.91
N LEU A 187 14.99 28.67 -7.52
CA LEU A 187 13.95 29.58 -7.06
C LEU A 187 13.44 29.19 -5.66
N ALA A 188 13.18 27.90 -5.41
CA ALA A 188 12.81 27.38 -4.08
C ALA A 188 13.86 27.69 -3.02
N LEU A 189 15.15 27.64 -3.36
CA LEU A 189 16.25 27.97 -2.45
C LEU A 189 16.40 29.48 -2.17
N THR A 190 16.13 30.32 -3.17
CA THR A 190 16.49 31.75 -3.13
C THR A 190 15.32 32.68 -2.85
N ASP A 191 14.11 32.32 -3.29
CA ASP A 191 12.87 33.06 -3.06
C ASP A 191 11.66 32.10 -3.00
N PRO A 192 11.45 31.43 -1.85
CA PRO A 192 10.32 30.52 -1.66
C PRO A 192 8.96 31.16 -1.92
N LEU A 193 8.80 32.47 -1.66
CA LEU A 193 7.54 33.17 -1.91
C LEU A 193 7.28 33.36 -3.40
N ALA A 194 8.31 33.65 -4.19
CA ALA A 194 8.19 33.69 -5.64
C ALA A 194 8.00 32.28 -6.24
N TYR A 195 8.64 31.26 -5.65
CA TYR A 195 8.39 29.86 -6.00
C TYR A 195 6.92 29.50 -5.84
N ASP A 196 6.34 29.72 -4.65
CA ASP A 196 4.92 29.43 -4.38
C ASP A 196 3.96 30.19 -5.32
N ALA A 197 4.34 31.38 -5.76
CA ALA A 197 3.55 32.18 -6.68
C ALA A 197 3.57 31.65 -8.13
N ILE A 198 4.69 31.04 -8.55
CA ILE A 198 4.88 30.48 -9.90
C ILE A 198 4.38 29.03 -9.96
N TYR A 199 4.53 28.28 -8.87
CA TYR A 199 4.23 26.85 -8.75
C TYR A 199 3.15 26.60 -7.67
N PRO A 200 1.92 27.12 -7.84
CA PRO A 200 0.90 27.08 -6.80
C PRO A 200 0.46 25.65 -6.49
N GLY A 201 0.55 25.26 -5.22
CA GLY A 201 0.15 23.93 -4.73
C GLY A 201 1.26 22.88 -4.79
N ILE A 202 2.41 23.21 -5.37
CA ILE A 202 3.61 22.37 -5.34
C ILE A 202 4.35 22.68 -4.05
N ARG A 203 4.69 21.63 -3.29
CA ARG A 203 5.31 21.78 -1.97
C ARG A 203 6.79 22.12 -2.14
N VAL A 204 7.22 23.26 -1.58
CA VAL A 204 8.65 23.65 -1.57
C VAL A 204 9.54 22.58 -0.91
N GLU A 205 8.98 21.79 0.01
CA GLU A 205 9.70 20.69 0.67
C GLU A 205 10.17 19.58 -0.30
N ARG A 206 9.71 19.56 -1.56
CA ARG A 206 10.27 18.69 -2.60
C ARG A 206 11.73 19.01 -2.93
N ALA A 207 12.17 20.23 -2.63
CA ALA A 207 13.57 20.65 -2.75
C ALA A 207 14.45 20.19 -1.57
N ASP A 208 13.87 19.67 -0.47
CA ASP A 208 14.62 19.02 0.62
C ASP A 208 14.94 17.57 0.19
N VAL A 209 16.05 17.44 -0.53
CA VAL A 209 16.49 16.17 -1.13
C VAL A 209 17.48 15.42 -0.25
N ASN A 210 17.93 16.06 0.84
CA ASN A 210 18.80 15.43 1.84
C ASN A 210 18.01 14.89 3.06
N PHE A 211 16.71 15.21 3.15
CA PHE A 211 15.74 14.80 4.16
C PHE A 211 16.05 15.30 5.58
N ASP A 212 16.63 16.50 5.71
CA ASP A 212 16.90 17.14 7.00
C ASP A 212 15.81 18.12 7.46
N LEU A 213 14.71 18.20 6.70
CA LEU A 213 13.55 19.07 6.89
C LEU A 213 13.85 20.55 6.62
N GLN A 214 14.94 20.88 5.94
CA GLN A 214 15.31 22.25 5.59
C GLN A 214 15.77 22.36 4.14
N VAL A 215 14.99 23.07 3.32
CA VAL A 215 15.42 23.47 1.96
C VAL A 215 16.52 24.53 2.04
N ASN A 216 17.76 24.14 1.80
CA ASN A 216 18.92 25.02 1.87
C ASN A 216 20.08 24.54 0.98
N THR A 217 21.25 25.18 1.08
CA THR A 217 22.40 24.84 0.21
C THR A 217 22.91 23.41 0.36
N LEU A 218 22.58 22.71 1.46
CA LEU A 218 22.92 21.31 1.69
C LEU A 218 22.13 20.35 0.78
N ASP A 219 21.08 20.83 0.11
CA ASP A 219 20.30 20.08 -0.87
C ASP A 219 20.91 20.08 -2.28
N ILE A 220 21.84 21.00 -2.56
CA ILE A 220 22.40 21.18 -3.92
C ILE A 220 23.16 19.92 -4.37
N ASP A 221 24.07 19.42 -3.54
CA ASP A 221 24.90 18.26 -3.93
C ASP A 221 24.06 16.98 -4.12
N PRO A 222 23.11 16.64 -3.21
CA PRO A 222 22.19 15.52 -3.44
C PRO A 222 21.27 15.74 -4.64
N PHE A 223 20.82 16.97 -4.92
CA PHE A 223 19.98 17.25 -6.09
C PHE A 223 20.74 17.01 -7.40
N VAL A 224 21.99 17.48 -7.49
CA VAL A 224 22.88 17.20 -8.64
C VAL A 224 23.16 15.71 -8.77
N ALA A 225 23.35 15.00 -7.65
CA ALA A 225 23.53 13.54 -7.66
C ALA A 225 22.29 12.84 -8.23
N LEU A 226 21.08 13.24 -7.85
CA LEU A 226 19.84 12.70 -8.41
C LEU A 226 19.72 12.99 -9.92
N LEU A 227 19.99 14.24 -10.35
CA LEU A 227 19.93 14.66 -11.75
C LEU A 227 20.91 13.92 -12.68
N THR A 228 22.09 13.57 -12.16
CA THR A 228 23.18 12.97 -12.95
C THR A 228 23.26 11.46 -12.81
N GLY A 229 22.33 10.83 -12.07
CA GLY A 229 22.34 9.40 -11.78
C GLY A 229 23.51 8.98 -10.88
N GLY A 230 24.04 9.92 -10.11
CA GLY A 230 25.31 9.84 -9.41
C GLY A 230 25.19 9.81 -7.88
N ALA A 231 24.38 8.92 -7.29
CA ALA A 231 24.76 8.13 -6.09
C ALA A 231 23.57 7.43 -5.40
N SER A 232 23.70 6.11 -5.24
CA SER A 232 23.26 5.44 -4.00
C SER A 232 24.13 5.94 -2.85
N ALA A 233 23.60 6.85 -2.02
CA ALA A 233 24.22 7.21 -0.75
C ALA A 233 23.88 6.16 0.32
N ALA A 234 24.41 4.94 0.15
CA ALA A 234 24.59 4.06 1.29
C ALA A 234 25.60 4.73 2.22
N ARG A 235 25.11 5.19 3.37
CA ARG A 235 25.85 5.59 4.58
C ARG A 235 27.27 5.02 4.61
N ALA A 236 28.23 5.78 4.11
CA ALA A 236 29.64 5.40 4.19
C ALA A 236 30.05 5.48 5.68
N PRO A 237 30.54 4.39 6.31
CA PRO A 237 31.16 4.51 7.61
C PRO A 237 32.49 5.25 7.42
N GLU A 238 32.62 6.44 7.99
CA GLU A 238 33.83 7.27 7.85
C GLU A 238 35.11 6.49 8.24
N PRO A 239 36.07 6.28 7.32
CA PRO A 239 37.33 5.64 7.66
C PRO A 239 38.35 6.70 8.09
N ALA A 240 38.23 7.27 9.29
CA ALA A 240 39.33 8.08 9.85
C ALA A 240 39.38 8.23 11.38
N SER A 241 38.35 7.89 12.15
CA SER A 241 38.37 8.11 13.61
C SER A 241 38.99 6.98 14.43
N LEU A 242 39.47 5.89 13.81
CA LEU A 242 39.93 4.69 14.51
C LEU A 242 41.47 4.50 14.57
N LEU A 243 42.27 5.50 14.15
CA LEU A 243 43.73 5.38 14.13
C LEU A 243 44.51 6.41 14.97
N ILE A 244 43.83 7.15 15.86
CA ILE A 244 44.47 7.93 16.93
C ILE A 244 43.92 7.48 18.29
N ALA A 245 44.05 6.19 18.59
CA ALA A 245 43.84 5.65 19.96
C ALA A 245 44.85 4.55 20.35
N ALA A 246 45.87 4.27 19.53
CA ALA A 246 46.88 3.23 19.80
C ALA A 246 48.33 3.76 19.84
N GLY A 247 48.50 5.07 20.10
CA GLY A 247 49.79 5.76 20.02
C GLY A 247 50.42 6.18 21.35
N SER A 248 50.05 5.57 22.49
CA SER A 248 50.75 5.82 23.76
C SER A 248 50.87 4.54 24.59
N LEU A 249 52.08 4.33 25.14
CA LEU A 249 52.64 3.11 25.76
C LEU A 249 53.18 2.09 24.74
N ALA A 250 54.47 1.73 24.67
CA ALA A 250 55.49 1.69 25.72
C ALA A 250 56.92 1.82 25.15
N VAL A 251 57.74 2.55 25.89
CA VAL A 251 59.20 2.55 25.85
C VAL A 251 59.72 1.22 26.40
N GLY A 252 60.69 0.57 25.75
CA GLY A 252 61.59 -0.34 26.47
C GLY A 252 62.20 -1.51 25.70
N SER A 253 63.53 -1.46 25.58
CA SER A 253 64.49 -2.57 25.49
C SER A 253 64.80 -3.21 24.13
N VAL A 254 66.01 -2.91 23.64
CA VAL A 254 66.72 -3.56 22.53
C VAL A 254 67.42 -4.83 23.01
N PRO A 255 67.32 -5.96 22.27
CA PRO A 255 68.35 -6.99 22.31
C PRO A 255 68.97 -7.29 20.93
N ARG A 256 70.29 -7.49 20.95
CA ARG A 256 71.22 -7.74 19.82
C ARG A 256 70.95 -9.03 19.03
N PRO A 257 71.35 -9.12 17.74
CA PRO A 257 71.14 -10.30 16.91
C PRO A 257 72.08 -11.46 17.27
N ARG A 258 71.55 -12.68 17.41
CA ARG A 258 72.32 -13.93 17.46
C ARG A 258 72.28 -14.66 16.11
N ARG A 259 73.46 -15.06 15.64
CA ARG A 259 73.74 -15.75 14.36
C ARG A 259 72.92 -17.05 14.19
N ARG A 260 72.30 -17.22 13.02
CA ARG A 260 71.63 -18.45 12.57
C ARG A 260 72.69 -19.49 12.14
N LYS A 261 72.69 -20.68 12.75
CA LYS A 261 73.38 -21.87 12.21
C LYS A 261 72.42 -22.62 11.28
N LEU A 262 72.90 -22.91 10.06
CA LEU A 262 72.26 -23.82 9.10
C LEU A 262 72.20 -25.24 9.66
N LEU A 263 71.09 -25.95 9.46
CA LEU A 263 71.05 -27.42 9.41
C LEU A 263 70.10 -27.88 8.30
N ALA A 264 70.61 -28.83 7.53
CA ALA A 264 70.03 -29.39 6.31
C ALA A 264 68.86 -30.36 6.60
N SER A 265 67.91 -30.42 5.68
CA SER A 265 66.81 -31.39 5.68
C SER A 265 66.97 -32.36 4.51
N SER A 266 67.25 -33.62 4.82
CA SER A 266 67.19 -34.74 3.89
C SER A 266 65.92 -35.54 4.13
N THR A 267 65.02 -35.62 3.15
CA THR A 267 64.09 -36.75 3.06
C THR A 267 63.86 -37.11 1.60
N LEU A 268 64.40 -38.26 1.22
CA LEU A 268 64.15 -38.99 -0.02
C LEU A 268 62.74 -39.61 0.01
N ARG A 269 61.98 -39.47 -1.09
CA ARG A 269 60.90 -40.40 -1.46
C ARG A 269 61.11 -40.82 -2.92
N LYS A 270 61.30 -42.12 -3.12
CA LYS A 270 61.57 -42.81 -4.40
C LYS A 270 60.33 -42.82 -5.31
N LEU A 271 60.60 -42.76 -6.61
CA LEU A 271 59.68 -42.93 -7.74
C LEU A 271 59.39 -44.42 -8.05
N HIS A 272 58.29 -44.60 -8.78
CA HIS A 272 57.68 -45.74 -9.46
C HIS A 272 58.55 -46.89 -10.00
N LEU A 273 57.87 -48.07 -10.09
CA LEU A 273 58.04 -49.22 -11.00
C LEU A 273 59.39 -49.96 -11.00
#